data_AF-A0A9Q3LA67-F1
#
_entry.id   AF-A0A9Q3LA67-F1
#
_cell.length_a   1.000
_cell.length_b   1.000
_cell.length_c   1.000
_cell.angle_alpha   90.00
_cell.angle_beta   90.00
_cell.angle_gamma   90.00
#
_symmetry.space_group_name_H-M   'P 1'
#
loop_
_entity.id
_entity.type
_entity.pdbx_description
1 polymer ?
#
loop_
_entity_poly.entity_id
_entity_poly.type
_entity_poly.pdbx_seq_one_letter_code
_entity_poly.pdbx_strand_id
1 'polypeptide(L)'
;MKTTLTKYNGREREFNKEIALSYIETIVNFLKDKVKESNSKGLIVGISGGIDSALVYALCKKAFPNDTLGVIMPIDKMDHDLVHIKELEKSQNAKFITVDLKNTFDSILAATNVEDKMSISNIKPRLRMTTLYALAQSKRYLVCGTDNKDEYFTGYFTKYGDGGVDLLPIVHLTKSEVKYLSELLNVPYSIINKKPSAGLWEGQSDEDELGFSYDDLDFYLDHIDNNVIINKYLDQKVIEKIEKMHKNSEHKRQSAYKPLEINKK
;
A
#
# COMPACT_ATOMS: atom_id res chain seq x y z
N MET A 1 -11.01 26.90 -8.54
CA MET A 1 -9.78 26.28 -7.99
C MET A 1 -10.13 24.84 -7.67
N LYS A 2 -9.36 23.85 -8.16
CA LYS A 2 -9.48 22.48 -7.64
C LYS A 2 -9.14 22.56 -6.16
N THR A 3 -10.08 22.22 -5.28
CA THR A 3 -9.79 22.12 -3.85
C THR A 3 -9.03 20.81 -3.65
N THR A 4 -7.73 20.90 -3.36
CA THR A 4 -6.83 19.76 -3.20
C THR A 4 -6.56 19.51 -1.72
N LEU A 5 -6.32 18.25 -1.35
CA LEU A 5 -5.98 17.85 0.03
C LEU A 5 -4.65 18.47 0.47
N THR A 6 -3.68 18.46 -0.45
CA THR A 6 -2.37 19.08 -0.27
C THR A 6 -2.27 20.35 -1.11
N LYS A 7 -1.69 21.40 -0.54
CA LYS A 7 -1.31 22.61 -1.26
C LYS A 7 0.19 22.84 -1.10
N TYR A 8 0.85 23.14 -2.21
CA TYR A 8 2.27 23.45 -2.22
C TYR A 8 2.53 24.96 -2.32
N ASN A 9 3.48 25.45 -1.53
CA ASN A 9 4.11 26.76 -1.69
C ASN A 9 5.61 26.56 -1.90
N GLY A 10 6.03 26.46 -3.16
CA GLY A 10 7.34 25.89 -3.46
C GLY A 10 7.39 24.41 -3.02
N ARG A 11 8.38 24.03 -2.21
CA ARG A 11 8.50 22.66 -1.67
C ARG A 11 7.75 22.44 -0.35
N GLU A 12 7.28 23.52 0.28
CA GLU A 12 6.52 23.42 1.53
C GLU A 12 5.10 22.94 1.26
N ARG A 13 4.59 22.07 2.13
CA ARG A 13 3.25 21.48 2.05
C ARG A 13 2.36 21.97 3.18
N GLU A 14 1.12 22.27 2.84
CA GLU A 14 0.03 22.51 3.78
C GLU A 14 -1.11 21.55 3.48
N PHE A 15 -1.63 20.87 4.51
CA PHE A 15 -2.76 19.95 4.38
C PHE A 15 -4.06 20.62 4.80
N ASN A 16 -5.11 20.42 4.01
CA ASN A 16 -6.45 20.86 4.36
C ASN A 16 -7.18 19.78 5.19
N LYS A 17 -7.33 20.04 6.49
CA LYS A 17 -7.97 19.11 7.43
C LYS A 17 -9.43 18.78 7.07
N GLU A 18 -10.21 19.76 6.61
CA GLU A 18 -11.62 19.55 6.27
C GLU A 18 -11.76 18.61 5.06
N ILE A 19 -10.94 18.83 4.03
CA ILE A 19 -10.90 17.96 2.85
C ILE A 19 -10.41 16.56 3.24
N ALA A 20 -9.39 16.46 4.09
CA ALA A 20 -8.89 15.17 4.55
C ALA A 20 -9.97 14.36 5.30
N LEU A 21 -10.71 14.99 6.20
CA LEU A 21 -11.83 14.36 6.91
C LEU A 21 -12.96 13.97 5.95
N SER A 22 -13.30 14.85 5.00
CA SER A 22 -14.30 14.53 3.97
C SER A 22 -13.86 13.36 3.10
N TYR A 23 -12.57 13.27 2.75
CA TYR A 23 -12.04 12.20 1.92
C TYR A 23 -11.94 10.87 2.66
N ILE A 24 -11.64 10.88 3.97
CA ILE A 24 -11.76 9.68 4.82
C ILE A 24 -13.18 9.10 4.74
N GLU A 25 -14.23 9.93 4.82
CA GLU A 25 -15.61 9.46 4.69
C GLU A 25 -15.91 8.94 3.27
N THR A 26 -15.34 9.55 2.23
CA THR A 26 -15.41 9.02 0.86
C THR A 26 -14.81 7.61 0.76
N ILE A 27 -13.62 7.38 1.33
CA ILE A 27 -12.99 6.05 1.34
C ILE A 27 -13.83 5.05 2.14
N VAL A 28 -14.33 5.44 3.31
CA VAL A 28 -15.17 4.58 4.16
C VAL A 28 -16.46 4.18 3.44
N ASN A 29 -17.09 5.09 2.72
CA ASN A 29 -18.29 4.79 1.94
C ASN A 29 -17.96 3.88 0.74
N PHE A 30 -16.86 4.14 0.03
CA PHE A 30 -16.37 3.24 -1.01
C PHE A 30 -16.18 1.79 -0.51
N LEU A 31 -15.55 1.61 0.65
CA LEU A 31 -15.38 0.29 1.27
C LEU A 31 -16.73 -0.39 1.58
N LYS A 32 -17.68 0.37 2.15
CA LYS A 32 -19.03 -0.14 2.45
C LYS A 32 -19.78 -0.58 1.21
N ASP A 33 -19.74 0.26 0.17
CA ASP A 33 -20.43 0.00 -1.09
C ASP A 33 -19.87 -1.25 -1.77
N LYS A 34 -18.54 -1.40 -1.82
CA LYS A 34 -17.93 -2.57 -2.47
C LYS A 34 -18.22 -3.88 -1.76
N VAL A 35 -18.21 -3.89 -0.43
CA VAL A 35 -18.61 -5.09 0.35
C VAL A 35 -20.08 -5.44 0.11
N LYS A 36 -20.97 -4.43 0.02
CA LYS A 36 -22.39 -4.62 -0.26
C LYS A 36 -22.62 -5.15 -1.68
N GLU A 37 -22.00 -4.55 -2.68
CA GLU A 37 -22.11 -4.93 -4.10
C GLU A 37 -21.67 -6.37 -4.35
N SER A 38 -20.60 -6.82 -3.68
CA SER A 38 -20.09 -8.18 -3.83
C SER A 38 -20.81 -9.22 -2.95
N ASN A 39 -21.81 -8.82 -2.16
CA ASN A 39 -22.46 -9.65 -1.14
C ASN A 39 -21.44 -10.29 -0.17
N SER A 40 -20.37 -9.56 0.11
CA SER A 40 -19.35 -9.91 1.11
C SER A 40 -19.80 -9.50 2.50
N LYS A 41 -19.08 -9.96 3.51
CA LYS A 41 -19.39 -9.73 4.94
C LYS A 41 -18.47 -8.74 5.62
N GLY A 42 -17.30 -8.47 5.07
CA GLY A 42 -16.27 -7.69 5.74
C GLY A 42 -14.99 -7.57 4.95
N LEU A 43 -13.94 -7.13 5.63
CA LEU A 43 -12.65 -6.75 5.05
C LEU A 43 -11.50 -7.45 5.76
N ILE A 44 -10.45 -7.79 5.02
CA ILE A 44 -9.20 -8.32 5.56
C ILE A 44 -8.00 -7.51 5.06
N VAL A 45 -7.03 -7.29 5.94
CA VAL A 45 -5.81 -6.50 5.68
C VAL A 45 -4.59 -7.24 6.22
N GLY A 46 -3.50 -7.28 5.44
CA GLY A 46 -2.20 -7.72 5.95
C GLY A 46 -1.54 -6.63 6.79
N ILE A 47 -1.09 -6.96 8.00
CA ILE A 47 -0.49 -6.02 8.95
C ILE A 47 1.02 -6.24 8.98
N SER A 48 1.79 -5.25 8.49
CA SER A 48 3.26 -5.31 8.43
C SER A 48 3.96 -4.51 9.55
N GLY A 49 3.21 -3.68 10.29
CA GLY A 49 3.80 -2.67 11.18
C GLY A 49 4.26 -1.40 10.47
N GLY A 50 4.03 -1.29 9.16
CA GLY A 50 4.21 -0.07 8.37
C GLY A 50 2.96 0.80 8.31
N ILE A 51 3.14 2.06 7.95
CA ILE A 51 2.09 3.09 7.98
C ILE A 51 0.93 2.81 7.03
N ASP A 52 1.20 2.30 5.82
CA ASP A 52 0.16 2.07 4.81
C ASP A 52 -0.85 1.01 5.30
N SER A 53 -0.35 -0.11 5.84
CA SER A 53 -1.20 -1.15 6.43
C SER A 53 -1.97 -0.68 7.66
N ALA A 54 -1.38 0.20 8.47
CA ALA A 54 -2.02 0.76 9.65
C ALA A 54 -3.17 1.70 9.28
N LEU A 55 -2.95 2.56 8.28
CA LEU A 55 -3.99 3.45 7.75
C LEU A 55 -5.14 2.65 7.14
N VAL A 56 -4.84 1.69 6.26
CA VAL A 56 -5.87 0.85 5.63
C VAL A 56 -6.66 0.09 6.69
N TYR A 57 -6.00 -0.49 7.70
CA TYR A 57 -6.71 -1.15 8.79
C TYR A 57 -7.65 -0.18 9.54
N ALA A 58 -7.20 1.03 9.88
CA ALA A 58 -8.03 2.03 10.55
C ALA A 58 -9.25 2.43 9.70
N LEU A 59 -9.07 2.61 8.39
CA LEU A 59 -10.17 2.89 7.45
C LEU A 59 -11.16 1.71 7.36
N CYS A 60 -10.67 0.48 7.24
CA CYS A 60 -11.50 -0.72 7.25
C CYS A 60 -12.27 -0.87 8.55
N LYS A 61 -11.62 -0.68 9.70
CA LYS A 61 -12.23 -0.73 11.04
C LYS A 61 -13.31 0.34 11.22
N LYS A 62 -13.09 1.55 10.71
CA LYS A 62 -14.10 2.63 10.70
C LYS A 62 -15.30 2.27 9.81
N ALA A 63 -15.09 1.58 8.70
CA ALA A 63 -16.16 1.11 7.82
C ALA A 63 -16.94 -0.08 8.40
N PHE A 64 -16.23 -1.06 8.97
CA PHE A 64 -16.74 -2.33 9.48
C PHE A 64 -16.15 -2.64 10.87
N PRO A 65 -16.68 -2.03 11.95
CA PRO A 65 -16.09 -2.16 13.29
C PRO A 65 -15.99 -3.60 13.82
N ASN A 66 -16.93 -4.46 13.42
CA ASN A 66 -16.99 -5.86 13.86
C ASN A 66 -16.51 -6.85 12.81
N ASP A 67 -16.46 -6.44 11.53
CA ASP A 67 -16.20 -7.32 10.39
C ASP A 67 -14.91 -6.93 9.64
N THR A 68 -13.88 -6.54 10.41
CA THR A 68 -12.53 -6.27 9.89
C THR A 68 -11.52 -7.19 10.55
N LEU A 69 -10.70 -7.88 9.75
CA LEU A 69 -9.64 -8.78 10.19
C LEU A 69 -8.25 -8.25 9.78
N GLY A 70 -7.37 -8.06 10.76
CA GLY A 70 -5.94 -7.84 10.51
C GLY A 70 -5.15 -9.14 10.66
N VAL A 71 -4.23 -9.40 9.74
CA VAL A 71 -3.41 -10.63 9.72
C VAL A 71 -1.93 -10.27 9.68
N ILE A 72 -1.19 -10.74 10.67
CA ILE A 72 0.27 -10.64 10.75
C ILE A 72 0.85 -11.90 10.10
N MET A 73 1.79 -11.74 9.17
CA MET A 73 2.32 -12.86 8.37
C MET A 73 3.85 -12.87 8.34
N PRO A 74 4.49 -13.26 9.47
CA PRO A 74 5.94 -13.33 9.55
C PRO A 74 6.48 -14.44 8.62
N ILE A 75 7.64 -14.15 8.04
CA ILE A 75 8.47 -15.12 7.31
C ILE A 75 9.88 -15.05 7.90
N ASP A 76 10.40 -13.85 8.09
CA ASP A 76 11.63 -13.61 8.85
C ASP A 76 11.30 -13.06 10.25
N LYS A 77 12.34 -12.76 11.03
CA LYS A 77 12.18 -12.12 12.34
C LYS A 77 11.51 -10.75 12.20
N MET A 78 10.55 -10.48 13.07
CA MET A 78 9.73 -9.26 13.08
C MET A 78 9.79 -8.53 14.44
N ASP A 79 10.85 -8.71 15.21
CA ASP A 79 10.90 -8.28 16.63
C ASP A 79 10.57 -6.78 16.81
N HIS A 80 11.09 -5.92 15.93
CA HIS A 80 10.78 -4.48 15.93
C HIS A 80 9.34 -4.19 15.47
N ASP A 81 8.87 -4.86 14.42
CA ASP A 81 7.53 -4.65 13.87
C ASP A 81 6.44 -5.07 14.85
N LEU A 82 6.66 -6.14 15.62
CA LEU A 82 5.71 -6.62 16.63
C LEU A 82 5.41 -5.59 17.73
N VAL A 83 6.36 -4.70 18.05
CA VAL A 83 6.13 -3.61 19.00
C VAL A 83 5.11 -2.61 18.42
N HIS A 84 5.36 -2.16 17.19
CA HIS A 84 4.46 -1.26 16.47
C HIS A 84 3.06 -1.86 16.26
N ILE A 85 3.01 -3.14 15.91
CA ILE A 85 1.75 -3.87 15.71
C ILE A 85 0.93 -3.91 17.00
N LYS A 86 1.55 -4.16 18.16
CA LYS A 86 0.86 -4.14 19.46
C LYS A 86 0.33 -2.75 19.81
N GLU A 87 1.07 -1.70 19.47
CA GLU A 87 0.60 -0.33 19.66
C GLU A 87 -0.62 -0.03 18.78
N LEU A 88 -0.63 -0.53 17.54
CA LEU A 88 -1.77 -0.41 16.64
C LEU A 88 -3.00 -1.18 17.14
N GLU A 89 -2.81 -2.41 17.63
CA GLU A 89 -3.89 -3.19 18.27
C GLU A 89 -4.54 -2.41 19.40
N LYS A 90 -3.72 -1.78 20.25
CA LYS A 90 -4.19 -0.94 21.36
C LYS A 90 -4.93 0.31 20.86
N SER A 91 -4.39 1.04 19.88
CA SER A 91 -4.99 2.29 19.42
C SER A 91 -6.30 2.10 18.67
N GLN A 92 -6.44 0.96 17.96
CA GLN A 92 -7.63 0.64 17.15
C GLN A 92 -8.61 -0.30 17.87
N ASN A 93 -8.35 -0.65 19.13
CA ASN A 93 -9.11 -1.64 19.90
C ASN A 93 -9.36 -2.92 19.07
N ALA A 94 -8.26 -3.48 18.57
CA ALA A 94 -8.23 -4.58 17.63
C ALA A 94 -7.46 -5.77 18.21
N LYS A 95 -7.72 -6.94 17.64
CA LYS A 95 -6.93 -8.14 17.86
C LYS A 95 -6.62 -8.77 16.51
N PHE A 96 -5.34 -8.82 16.18
CA PHE A 96 -4.88 -9.44 14.94
C PHE A 96 -4.64 -10.94 15.16
N ILE A 97 -4.69 -11.68 14.06
CA ILE A 97 -4.24 -13.07 14.04
C ILE A 97 -2.87 -13.16 13.39
N THR A 98 -2.08 -14.15 13.79
CA THR A 98 -0.76 -14.40 13.20
C THR A 98 -0.78 -15.71 12.43
N VAL A 99 -0.26 -15.69 11.21
CA VAL A 99 -0.01 -16.88 10.38
C VAL A 99 1.47 -16.90 10.02
N ASP A 100 2.23 -17.77 10.67
CA ASP A 100 3.66 -17.96 10.36
C ASP A 100 3.82 -18.68 9.02
N LEU A 101 4.53 -18.04 8.10
CA LEU A 101 4.74 -18.51 6.73
C LEU A 101 6.18 -19.01 6.48
N LYS A 102 7.03 -19.09 7.51
CA LYS A 102 8.45 -19.49 7.36
C LYS A 102 8.59 -20.85 6.67
N ASN A 103 7.89 -21.87 7.16
CA ASN A 103 7.97 -23.23 6.61
C ASN A 103 7.43 -23.29 5.18
N THR A 104 6.37 -22.54 4.88
CA THR A 104 5.80 -22.44 3.52
C THR A 104 6.77 -21.78 2.55
N PHE A 105 7.42 -20.70 2.99
CA PHE A 105 8.47 -20.02 2.24
C PHE A 105 9.66 -20.95 1.94
N ASP A 106 10.19 -21.62 2.97
CA ASP A 106 11.32 -22.54 2.81
C ASP A 106 10.97 -23.71 1.87
N SER A 107 9.73 -24.19 1.92
CA SER A 107 9.25 -25.26 1.02
C SER A 107 9.20 -24.82 -0.44
N ILE A 108 8.70 -23.60 -0.72
CA ILE A 108 8.68 -23.05 -2.09
C ILE A 108 10.10 -22.79 -2.59
N LEU A 109 10.97 -22.25 -1.73
CA LEU A 109 12.37 -22.00 -2.09
C LEU A 109 13.07 -23.32 -2.47
N ALA A 110 12.92 -24.37 -1.66
CA ALA A 110 13.49 -25.68 -1.95
C ALA A 110 12.91 -26.33 -3.22
N ALA A 111 11.61 -26.22 -3.45
CA ALA A 111 10.95 -26.81 -4.61
C ALA A 111 11.29 -26.12 -5.93
N THR A 112 11.60 -24.83 -5.90
CA THR A 112 11.88 -24.02 -7.10
C THR A 112 13.36 -23.85 -7.40
N ASN A 113 14.23 -24.02 -6.39
CA ASN A 113 15.68 -23.83 -6.49
C ASN A 113 16.08 -22.49 -7.13
N VAL A 114 15.31 -21.41 -6.85
CA VAL A 114 15.63 -20.07 -7.35
C VAL A 114 16.73 -19.45 -6.50
N GLU A 115 17.73 -18.84 -7.14
CA GLU A 115 18.88 -18.24 -6.47
C GLU A 115 18.89 -16.71 -6.57
N ASP A 116 18.15 -16.14 -7.52
CA ASP A 116 18.06 -14.68 -7.70
C ASP A 116 17.40 -14.01 -6.49
N LYS A 117 18.12 -13.05 -5.87
CA LYS A 117 17.69 -12.37 -4.64
C LYS A 117 16.32 -11.70 -4.77
N MET A 118 16.05 -11.07 -5.91
CA MET A 118 14.78 -10.39 -6.15
C MET A 118 13.64 -11.40 -6.32
N SER A 119 13.88 -12.49 -7.04
CA SER A 119 12.93 -13.59 -7.18
C SER A 119 12.59 -14.21 -5.83
N ILE A 120 13.59 -14.49 -4.98
CA ILE A 120 13.41 -14.99 -3.60
C ILE A 120 12.57 -14.00 -2.78
N SER A 121 12.92 -12.70 -2.83
CA SER A 121 12.23 -11.65 -2.07
C SER A 121 10.75 -11.56 -2.45
N ASN A 122 10.42 -11.70 -3.74
CA ASN A 122 9.05 -11.64 -4.26
C ASN A 122 8.19 -12.87 -3.93
N ILE A 123 8.77 -13.99 -3.46
CA ILE A 123 7.97 -15.13 -2.96
C ILE A 123 7.18 -14.70 -1.72
N LYS A 124 7.79 -13.89 -0.84
CA LYS A 124 7.21 -13.47 0.43
C LYS A 124 5.84 -12.77 0.27
N PRO A 125 5.71 -11.65 -0.46
CA PRO A 125 4.42 -10.99 -0.66
C PRO A 125 3.40 -11.86 -1.40
N ARG A 126 3.82 -12.79 -2.27
CA ARG A 126 2.91 -13.74 -2.94
C ARG A 126 2.33 -14.78 -1.98
N LEU A 127 3.12 -15.26 -1.03
CA LEU A 127 2.63 -16.14 0.03
C LEU A 127 1.68 -15.40 0.98
N ARG A 128 1.99 -14.14 1.31
CA ARG A 128 1.11 -13.27 2.10
C ARG A 128 -0.23 -13.05 1.40
N MET A 129 -0.22 -12.70 0.11
CA MET A 129 -1.42 -12.58 -0.71
C MET A 129 -2.26 -13.87 -0.71
N THR A 130 -1.62 -15.01 -0.97
CA THR A 130 -2.29 -16.32 -0.97
C THR A 130 -2.96 -16.61 0.37
N THR A 131 -2.28 -16.28 1.47
CA THR A 131 -2.80 -16.44 2.84
C THR A 131 -4.00 -15.54 3.10
N LEU A 132 -3.93 -14.27 2.70
CA LEU A 132 -5.03 -13.32 2.83
C LEU A 132 -6.27 -13.82 2.08
N TYR A 133 -6.14 -14.25 0.84
CA TYR A 133 -7.28 -14.78 0.06
C TYR A 133 -7.85 -16.07 0.64
N ALA A 134 -7.02 -16.99 1.13
CA ALA A 134 -7.50 -18.21 1.78
C ALA A 134 -8.38 -17.89 3.00
N LEU A 135 -7.94 -16.94 3.84
CA LEU A 135 -8.70 -16.48 5.00
C LEU A 135 -9.94 -15.68 4.60
N ALA A 136 -9.81 -14.79 3.61
CA ALA A 136 -10.89 -13.93 3.11
C ALA A 136 -12.06 -14.77 2.62
N GLN A 137 -11.79 -15.76 1.77
CA GLN A 137 -12.80 -16.63 1.17
C GLN A 137 -13.56 -17.41 2.25
N SER A 138 -12.86 -17.93 3.28
CA SER A 138 -13.49 -18.65 4.39
C SER A 138 -14.50 -17.80 5.18
N LYS A 139 -14.34 -16.48 5.16
CA LYS A 139 -15.20 -15.51 5.87
C LYS A 139 -16.14 -14.73 4.96
N ARG A 140 -16.03 -14.90 3.64
CA ARG A 140 -16.64 -14.03 2.62
C ARG A 140 -16.21 -12.57 2.76
N TYR A 141 -14.92 -12.32 3.00
CA TYR A 141 -14.36 -10.97 3.10
C TYR A 141 -13.67 -10.58 1.79
N LEU A 142 -13.48 -9.27 1.58
CA LEU A 142 -12.65 -8.73 0.50
C LEU A 142 -11.26 -8.37 1.02
N VAL A 143 -10.22 -8.63 0.22
CA VAL A 143 -8.83 -8.29 0.53
C VAL A 143 -8.55 -6.83 0.17
N CYS A 144 -8.16 -6.03 1.16
CA CYS A 144 -7.74 -4.65 0.94
C CYS A 144 -6.22 -4.55 0.81
N GLY A 145 -5.77 -3.97 -0.29
CA GLY A 145 -4.37 -3.61 -0.50
C GLY A 145 -4.00 -2.27 0.11
N THR A 146 -2.69 -2.07 0.19
CA THR A 146 -2.07 -0.93 0.85
C THR A 146 -1.28 -0.06 -0.11
N ASP A 147 -1.38 -0.31 -1.42
CA ASP A 147 -0.72 0.50 -2.43
C ASP A 147 -1.26 1.94 -2.39
N ASN A 148 -0.36 2.88 -2.11
CA ASN A 148 -0.61 4.32 -2.20
C ASN A 148 -0.27 4.85 -3.61
N LYS A 149 -0.49 6.15 -3.85
CA LYS A 149 -0.28 6.78 -5.16
C LYS A 149 1.17 6.63 -5.64
N ASP A 150 2.13 6.78 -4.75
CA ASP A 150 3.57 6.68 -5.03
C ASP A 150 3.98 5.29 -5.50
N GLU A 151 3.63 4.27 -4.71
CA GLU A 151 3.91 2.86 -5.01
C GLU A 151 3.20 2.42 -6.28
N TYR A 152 1.92 2.78 -6.42
CA TYR A 152 1.13 2.40 -7.58
C TYR A 152 1.70 3.03 -8.86
N PHE A 153 2.00 4.34 -8.81
CA PHE A 153 2.54 5.07 -9.96
C PHE A 153 3.90 4.55 -10.40
N THR A 154 4.82 4.30 -9.46
CA THR A 154 6.16 3.79 -9.78
C THR A 154 6.18 2.28 -10.04
N GLY A 155 5.11 1.56 -9.67
CA GLY A 155 5.04 0.11 -9.71
C GLY A 155 5.90 -0.56 -8.65
N TYR A 156 6.16 0.12 -7.53
CA TYR A 156 6.97 -0.35 -6.41
C TYR A 156 6.17 -1.28 -5.48
N PHE A 157 5.66 -2.36 -6.06
CA PHE A 157 4.93 -3.43 -5.39
C PHE A 157 5.14 -4.74 -6.15
N THR A 158 4.88 -5.88 -5.50
CA THR A 158 5.00 -7.19 -6.16
C THR A 158 3.72 -7.50 -6.93
N LYS A 159 3.85 -7.70 -8.25
CA LYS A 159 2.72 -8.14 -9.08
C LYS A 159 2.21 -9.50 -8.60
N TYR A 160 0.90 -9.58 -8.32
CA TYR A 160 0.25 -10.74 -7.70
C TYR A 160 0.84 -11.13 -6.33
N GLY A 161 1.47 -10.17 -5.65
CA GLY A 161 1.82 -10.24 -4.24
C GLY A 161 0.95 -9.24 -3.47
N ASP A 162 1.58 -8.27 -2.84
CA ASP A 162 0.94 -7.14 -2.17
C ASP A 162 -0.03 -6.36 -3.06
N GLY A 163 0.27 -6.21 -4.37
CA GLY A 163 -0.67 -5.61 -5.33
C GLY A 163 -1.77 -6.56 -5.87
N GLY A 164 -1.83 -7.81 -5.40
CA GLY A 164 -2.89 -8.76 -5.74
C GLY A 164 -4.02 -8.66 -4.71
N VAL A 165 -5.00 -7.80 -4.94
CA VAL A 165 -6.06 -7.46 -3.97
C VAL A 165 -7.40 -7.15 -4.65
N ASP A 166 -8.47 -7.07 -3.86
CA ASP A 166 -9.81 -6.72 -4.35
C ASP A 166 -10.06 -5.21 -4.33
N LEU A 167 -9.54 -4.51 -3.30
CA LEU A 167 -9.78 -3.09 -3.07
C LEU A 167 -8.48 -2.35 -2.79
N LEU A 168 -8.35 -1.11 -3.28
CA LEU A 168 -7.21 -0.23 -3.05
C LEU A 168 -7.65 1.10 -2.43
N PRO A 169 -7.88 1.17 -1.11
CA PRO A 169 -8.55 2.31 -0.48
C PRO A 169 -7.73 3.61 -0.46
N ILE A 170 -6.40 3.50 -0.59
CA ILE A 170 -5.47 4.63 -0.45
C ILE A 170 -4.65 4.93 -1.72
N VAL A 171 -4.98 4.31 -2.86
CA VAL A 171 -4.23 4.40 -4.13
C VAL A 171 -4.13 5.82 -4.72
N HIS A 172 -4.95 6.74 -4.24
CA HIS A 172 -4.94 8.14 -4.69
C HIS A 172 -4.24 9.09 -3.71
N LEU A 173 -3.76 8.60 -2.58
CA LEU A 173 -3.06 9.39 -1.57
C LEU A 173 -1.55 9.29 -1.79
N THR A 174 -0.84 10.41 -1.76
CA THR A 174 0.63 10.37 -1.71
C THR A 174 1.12 9.88 -0.35
N LYS A 175 2.41 9.54 -0.21
CA LYS A 175 2.98 9.05 1.04
C LYS A 175 2.83 10.08 2.18
N SER A 176 2.94 11.37 1.89
CA SER A 176 2.71 12.40 2.90
C SER A 176 1.23 12.55 3.28
N GLU A 177 0.32 12.35 2.33
CA GLU A 177 -1.12 12.34 2.61
C GLU A 177 -1.53 11.11 3.43
N VAL A 178 -0.90 9.95 3.17
CA VAL A 178 -1.03 8.74 4.01
C VAL A 178 -0.59 9.03 5.45
N LYS A 179 0.55 9.72 5.64
CA LYS A 179 0.99 10.15 6.98
C LYS A 179 -0.03 11.05 7.65
N TYR A 180 -0.52 12.06 6.94
CA TYR A 180 -1.48 13.02 7.48
C TYR A 180 -2.83 12.36 7.87
N LEU A 181 -3.36 11.47 7.03
CA LEU A 181 -4.59 10.74 7.35
C LEU A 181 -4.40 9.76 8.51
N SER A 182 -3.20 9.17 8.64
CA SER A 182 -2.86 8.28 9.76
C SER A 182 -2.91 9.02 11.10
N GLU A 183 -2.43 10.27 11.15
CA GLU A 183 -2.54 11.14 12.34
C GLU A 183 -4.01 11.38 12.71
N LEU A 184 -4.87 11.71 11.73
CA LEU A 184 -6.29 11.95 11.95
C LEU A 184 -7.06 10.71 12.42
N LEU A 185 -6.55 9.51 12.13
CA LEU A 185 -7.17 8.23 12.48
C LEU A 185 -6.52 7.52 13.68
N ASN A 186 -5.73 8.25 14.48
CA ASN A 186 -5.09 7.75 15.70
C ASN A 186 -4.18 6.52 15.45
N VAL A 187 -3.51 6.48 14.31
CA VAL A 187 -2.39 5.56 14.11
C VAL A 187 -1.26 5.98 15.07
N PRO A 188 -0.58 5.05 15.77
CA PRO A 188 0.48 5.39 16.71
C PRO A 188 1.61 6.21 16.08
N TYR A 189 2.11 7.19 16.81
CA TYR A 189 3.23 8.05 16.38
C TYR A 189 4.50 7.25 16.03
N SER A 190 4.71 6.12 16.71
CA SER A 190 5.84 5.21 16.43
C SER A 190 5.79 4.61 15.03
N ILE A 191 4.58 4.40 14.47
CA ILE A 191 4.36 3.92 13.10
C ILE A 191 4.50 5.06 12.12
N ILE A 192 3.91 6.23 12.43
CA ILE A 192 3.91 7.40 11.53
C ILE A 192 5.33 7.87 11.21
N ASN A 193 6.24 7.84 12.20
CA ASN A 193 7.62 8.30 12.04
C ASN A 193 8.62 7.20 11.70
N LYS A 194 8.15 5.96 11.54
CA LYS A 194 9.01 4.87 11.08
C LYS A 194 9.42 5.16 9.64
N LYS A 195 10.71 4.95 9.33
CA LYS A 195 11.21 5.11 7.95
C LYS A 195 10.52 4.07 7.04
N PRO A 196 9.99 4.47 5.87
CA PRO A 196 9.39 3.53 4.92
C PRO A 196 10.35 2.42 4.50
N SER A 197 9.81 1.21 4.39
CA SER A 197 10.54 0.00 4.00
C SER A 197 9.56 -1.07 3.52
N ALA A 198 9.84 -1.70 2.38
CA ALA A 198 9.06 -2.84 1.88
C ALA A 198 9.23 -4.14 2.72
N GLY A 199 10.17 -4.18 3.67
CA GLY A 199 10.36 -5.31 4.60
C GLY A 199 10.73 -6.63 3.92
N LEU A 200 11.44 -6.56 2.79
CA LEU A 200 11.89 -7.72 2.01
C LEU A 200 13.20 -8.32 2.56
N TRP A 201 14.08 -7.49 3.14
CA TRP A 201 15.31 -7.89 3.83
C TRP A 201 15.71 -6.88 4.93
N GLU A 202 16.62 -7.28 5.82
CA GLU A 202 17.07 -6.44 6.93
C GLU A 202 17.84 -5.20 6.44
N GLY A 203 17.48 -4.02 6.96
CA GLY A 203 18.10 -2.74 6.59
C GLY A 203 17.60 -2.12 5.28
N GLN A 204 16.56 -2.67 4.67
CA GLN A 204 15.95 -2.12 3.45
C GLN A 204 15.34 -0.72 3.67
N SER A 205 15.53 0.18 2.70
CA SER A 205 15.01 1.55 2.69
C SER A 205 14.53 1.89 1.29
N ASP A 206 13.25 2.24 1.16
CA ASP A 206 12.62 2.41 -0.15
C ASP A 206 13.29 3.54 -0.96
N GLU A 207 13.61 4.66 -0.32
CA GLU A 207 14.24 5.82 -0.97
C GLU A 207 15.65 5.50 -1.51
N ASP A 208 16.39 4.58 -0.88
CA ASP A 208 17.71 4.16 -1.35
C ASP A 208 17.60 3.31 -2.63
N GLU A 209 16.56 2.47 -2.73
CA GLU A 209 16.28 1.70 -3.95
C GLU A 209 15.70 2.58 -5.07
N LEU A 210 14.74 3.43 -4.71
CA LEU A 210 14.10 4.38 -5.61
C LEU A 210 15.09 5.43 -6.10
N GLY A 211 16.14 5.75 -5.34
CA GLY A 211 17.15 6.77 -5.63
C GLY A 211 16.59 8.18 -5.77
N PHE A 212 15.45 8.44 -5.13
CA PHE A 212 14.82 9.74 -4.91
C PHE A 212 13.95 9.63 -3.66
N SER A 213 13.63 10.78 -3.05
CA SER A 213 12.81 10.80 -1.83
C SER A 213 11.32 10.68 -2.15
N TYR A 214 10.53 10.23 -1.18
CA TYR A 214 9.06 10.34 -1.28
C TYR A 214 8.61 11.80 -1.39
N ASP A 215 9.35 12.74 -0.82
CA ASP A 215 9.03 14.16 -0.96
C ASP A 215 9.20 14.66 -2.40
N ASP A 216 10.14 14.10 -3.16
CA ASP A 216 10.29 14.40 -4.58
C ASP A 216 9.16 13.78 -5.41
N LEU A 217 8.80 12.52 -5.13
CA LEU A 217 7.74 11.82 -5.83
C LEU A 217 6.35 12.41 -5.53
N ASP A 218 6.03 12.69 -4.28
CA ASP A 218 4.80 13.38 -3.86
C ASP A 218 4.62 14.69 -4.64
N PHE A 219 5.67 15.51 -4.70
CA PHE A 219 5.66 16.78 -5.43
C PHE A 219 5.50 16.61 -6.93
N TYR A 220 6.21 15.64 -7.52
CA TYR A 220 6.06 15.28 -8.93
C TYR A 220 4.61 14.88 -9.24
N LEU A 221 4.00 14.04 -8.40
CA LEU A 221 2.64 13.54 -8.56
C LEU A 221 1.55 14.59 -8.36
N ASP A 222 1.79 15.61 -7.53
CA ASP A 222 0.88 16.75 -7.37
C ASP A 222 0.94 17.71 -8.56
N HIS A 223 2.11 17.83 -9.19
CA HIS A 223 2.36 18.75 -10.30
C HIS A 223 2.50 18.04 -11.65
N ILE A 224 2.03 16.80 -11.79
CA ILE A 224 2.30 15.94 -12.97
C ILE A 224 1.87 16.57 -14.31
N ASP A 225 0.89 17.48 -14.27
CA ASP A 225 0.40 18.23 -15.44
C ASP A 225 1.14 19.58 -15.68
N ASN A 226 2.18 19.89 -14.90
CA ASN A 226 2.89 21.17 -14.90
C ASN A 226 4.42 21.01 -14.89
N ASN A 227 4.96 20.71 -16.08
CA ASN A 227 6.40 20.54 -16.31
C ASN A 227 7.24 21.78 -15.93
N VAL A 228 6.67 22.99 -16.01
CA VAL A 228 7.41 24.22 -15.65
C VAL A 228 7.71 24.23 -14.14
N ILE A 229 6.75 23.84 -13.31
CA ILE A 229 6.95 23.76 -11.86
C ILE A 229 7.85 22.57 -11.51
N ILE A 230 7.62 21.40 -12.11
CA ILE A 230 8.45 20.21 -11.87
C ILE A 230 9.93 20.52 -12.15
N ASN A 231 10.26 21.03 -13.34
CA ASN A 231 11.64 21.31 -13.75
C ASN A 231 12.30 22.44 -12.94
N LYS A 232 11.52 23.26 -12.25
CA LYS A 232 12.04 24.32 -11.37
C LYS A 232 12.54 23.75 -10.03
N TYR A 233 11.93 22.67 -9.55
CA TYR A 233 12.12 22.18 -8.18
C TYR A 233 12.71 20.77 -8.09
N LEU A 234 12.70 20.00 -9.17
CA LEU A 234 13.26 18.65 -9.22
C LEU A 234 14.40 18.57 -10.24
N ASP A 235 15.43 17.81 -9.88
CA ASP A 235 16.52 17.50 -10.80
C ASP A 235 16.03 16.64 -11.97
N GLN A 236 16.53 16.94 -13.17
CA GLN A 236 16.19 16.21 -14.39
C GLN A 236 16.39 14.69 -14.26
N LYS A 237 17.44 14.25 -13.55
CA LYS A 237 17.70 12.82 -13.31
C LYS A 237 16.63 12.14 -12.47
N VAL A 238 16.04 12.86 -11.50
CA VAL A 238 14.95 12.34 -10.66
C VAL A 238 13.70 12.18 -11.51
N ILE A 239 13.36 13.20 -12.29
CA ILE A 239 12.21 13.21 -13.21
C ILE A 239 12.29 12.01 -14.18
N GLU A 240 13.42 11.87 -14.87
CA GLU A 240 13.65 10.78 -15.83
C GLU A 240 13.56 9.40 -15.17
N LYS A 241 14.05 9.27 -13.92
CA LYS A 241 13.95 8.00 -13.18
C LYS A 241 12.50 7.67 -12.84
N ILE A 242 11.74 8.64 -12.33
CA ILE A 242 10.30 8.48 -12.02
C ILE A 242 9.52 8.05 -13.27
N GLU A 243 9.69 8.77 -14.39
CA GLU A 243 9.01 8.47 -15.65
C GLU A 243 9.39 7.09 -16.21
N LYS A 244 10.67 6.73 -16.14
CA LYS A 244 11.14 5.40 -16.55
C LYS A 244 10.55 4.29 -15.71
N MET A 245 10.47 4.47 -14.37
CA MET A 245 9.85 3.51 -13.47
C MET A 245 8.35 3.36 -13.77
N HIS A 246 7.63 4.47 -13.95
CA HIS A 246 6.23 4.46 -14.34
C HIS A 246 6.02 3.68 -15.64
N LYS A 247 6.72 4.07 -16.71
CA LYS A 247 6.60 3.43 -18.03
C LYS A 247 6.91 1.94 -17.98
N ASN A 248 8.00 1.53 -17.32
CA ASN A 248 8.42 0.13 -17.30
C ASN A 248 7.51 -0.75 -16.45
N SER A 249 6.79 -0.17 -15.49
CA SER A 249 5.90 -0.90 -14.60
C SER A 249 4.44 -0.92 -15.06
N GLU A 250 4.13 -0.41 -16.27
CA GLU A 250 2.74 -0.35 -16.77
C GLU A 250 2.03 -1.71 -16.75
N HIS A 251 2.77 -2.78 -17.03
CA HIS A 251 2.25 -4.14 -16.96
C HIS A 251 1.76 -4.56 -15.56
N LYS A 252 2.10 -3.84 -14.49
CA LYS A 252 1.62 -4.10 -13.12
C LYS A 252 0.29 -3.41 -12.82
N ARG A 253 -0.03 -2.32 -13.50
CA ARG A 253 -1.28 -1.54 -13.34
C ARG A 253 -2.37 -1.91 -14.35
N GLN A 254 -2.03 -2.72 -15.34
CA GLN A 254 -2.95 -3.22 -16.34
C GLN A 254 -3.39 -4.65 -16.00
N SER A 255 -4.63 -4.96 -16.37
CA SER A 255 -5.07 -6.35 -16.49
C SER A 255 -4.17 -7.12 -17.49
N ALA A 256 -4.19 -8.45 -17.45
CA ALA A 256 -3.42 -9.26 -18.39
C ALA A 256 -3.72 -8.84 -19.84
N TYR A 257 -2.67 -8.58 -20.62
CA TYR A 257 -2.80 -8.18 -22.02
C TYR A 257 -3.45 -9.28 -22.83
N LYS A 258 -4.41 -8.89 -23.67
CA LYS A 258 -5.17 -9.80 -24.55
C LYS A 258 -5.05 -9.30 -25.99
N PRO A 259 -4.93 -10.20 -26.98
CA PRO A 259 -5.13 -9.80 -28.37
C PRO A 259 -6.55 -9.25 -28.55
N LEU A 260 -6.75 -8.43 -29.58
CA LEU A 260 -8.08 -7.96 -29.95
C LEU A 260 -8.99 -9.14 -30.29
N GLU A 261 -10.27 -9.01 -29.97
CA GLU A 261 -11.27 -10.00 -30.40
C GLU A 261 -11.33 -10.02 -31.93
N ILE A 262 -11.44 -11.22 -32.50
CA ILE A 262 -11.69 -11.38 -33.92
C ILE A 262 -13.13 -10.90 -34.17
N ASN A 263 -13.29 -9.78 -34.88
CA ASN A 263 -14.60 -9.31 -35.32
C ASN A 263 -15.32 -10.44 -36.06
N LYS A 264 -16.40 -10.97 -35.47
CA LYS A 264 -17.34 -11.82 -36.20
C LYS A 264 -18.15 -10.90 -37.12
N LYS A 265 -18.01 -11.10 -38.43
CA LYS A 265 -18.86 -10.47 -39.44
C LYS A 265 -20.31 -10.91 -39.28
#